data_AF-A0A3D1QAB5-F1
#
_entry.id   AF-A0A3D1QAB5-F1
#
_cell.length_a   1.000
_cell.length_b   1.000
_cell.length_c   1.000
_cell.angle_alpha   90.00
_cell.angle_beta   90.00
_cell.angle_gamma   90.00
#
_symmetry.space_group_name_H-M   'P 1'
#
loop_
_entity.id
_entity.type
_entity.pdbx_description
1 polymer ?
#
loop_
_entity_poly.entity_id
_entity_poly.type
_entity_poly.pdbx_seq_one_letter_code
_entity_poly.pdbx_strand_id
1 'polypeptide(L)'
;MLLRKGGFVMETTAKRYLWVFFAILLIILAGAYLMNLINAPQSKPLGDNQSTPSYYTVRDEAGNVILETGVPIQVDDIWISDQNQHYQVTRVERDQAWAALKTADNSPLKSMLKPDSLAAQPVLGPSIPVQTPPQDIHVVIYHTHSDESYVPTSGTASKPGNGDVYQIGAKLADTFKLNGISVTHSLNNHNPHDINAYHRSRRTATQLLAEGPDAAFDIHRDAAPASAYQTTINGIPCARVMIVMGRSNPNFQTNLNYALQVKAAADSLYPGLLRGIFIGRGNYNQDLYPTALLLEVGTHGNYLLSAERAVTAMGDALIAVLRNR
;
A
#
# COMPACT_ATOMS: atom_id res chain seq x y z
N MET A 1 -66.97 -22.40 50.07
CA MET A 1 -66.63 -20.99 50.36
C MET A 1 -65.14 -20.78 50.14
N LEU A 2 -64.80 -19.94 49.16
CA LEU A 2 -63.56 -19.17 48.97
C LEU A 2 -62.17 -19.86 48.94
N LEU A 3 -61.68 -20.03 47.70
CA LEU A 3 -60.42 -19.53 47.12
C LEU A 3 -59.27 -19.09 48.05
N ARG A 4 -58.06 -19.60 47.74
CA ARG A 4 -56.91 -18.76 47.34
C ARG A 4 -55.85 -19.57 46.57
N LYS A 5 -55.73 -19.32 45.26
CA LYS A 5 -54.52 -19.55 44.45
C LYS A 5 -53.90 -18.18 44.20
N GLY A 6 -52.68 -17.95 44.67
CA GLY A 6 -51.93 -16.72 44.42
C GLY A 6 -50.45 -17.05 44.29
N GLY A 7 -49.95 -17.09 43.05
CA GLY A 7 -48.54 -17.35 42.77
C GLY A 7 -48.26 -17.67 41.31
N PHE A 8 -48.47 -16.71 40.39
CA PHE A 8 -47.92 -16.82 39.03
C PHE A 8 -47.79 -15.49 38.25
N VAL A 9 -47.76 -14.32 38.89
CA VAL A 9 -47.79 -13.04 38.13
C VAL A 9 -46.46 -12.26 38.16
N MET A 10 -45.53 -12.57 39.06
CA MET A 10 -44.36 -11.71 39.32
C MET A 10 -43.14 -11.97 38.40
N GLU A 11 -43.08 -13.10 37.68
CA GLU A 11 -41.91 -13.47 36.86
C GLU A 11 -41.91 -12.86 35.44
N THR A 12 -43.08 -12.46 34.94
CA THR A 12 -43.25 -11.94 33.57
C THR A 12 -42.90 -10.46 33.46
N THR A 13 -43.06 -9.71 34.55
CA THR A 13 -42.80 -8.26 34.57
C THR A 13 -41.31 -7.96 34.54
N ALA A 14 -40.50 -8.68 35.32
CA ALA A 14 -39.04 -8.53 35.35
C ALA A 14 -38.39 -8.84 33.98
N LYS A 15 -38.86 -9.89 33.29
CA LYS A 15 -38.40 -10.23 31.93
C LYS A 15 -38.74 -9.11 30.93
N ARG A 16 -39.92 -8.48 31.04
CA ARG A 16 -40.30 -7.34 30.19
C ARG A 16 -39.40 -6.11 30.40
N TYR A 17 -39.07 -5.78 31.65
CA TYR A 17 -38.13 -4.68 31.93
C TYR A 17 -36.71 -4.97 31.43
N LEU A 18 -36.27 -6.22 31.47
CA LEU A 18 -34.97 -6.63 30.94
C LEU A 18 -34.90 -6.45 29.41
N TRP A 19 -35.95 -6.84 28.68
CA TRP A 19 -36.03 -6.61 27.22
C TRP A 19 -36.07 -5.13 26.85
N VAL A 20 -36.81 -4.32 27.61
CA VAL A 20 -36.85 -2.86 27.42
C VAL A 20 -35.48 -2.24 27.69
N PHE A 21 -34.78 -2.68 28.73
CA PHE A 21 -33.42 -2.22 29.03
C PHE A 21 -32.43 -2.52 27.90
N PHE A 22 -32.41 -3.76 27.38
CA PHE A 22 -31.52 -4.12 26.27
C PHE A 22 -31.88 -3.40 24.96
N ALA A 23 -33.16 -3.16 24.69
CA ALA A 23 -33.59 -2.38 23.53
C ALA A 23 -33.11 -0.92 23.62
N ILE A 24 -33.23 -0.28 24.79
CA ILE A 24 -32.71 1.08 25.01
C ILE A 24 -31.18 1.11 24.89
N LEU A 25 -30.48 0.12 25.46
CA LEU A 25 -29.03 0.02 25.35
C LEU A 25 -28.56 -0.12 23.89
N LEU A 26 -29.25 -0.93 23.09
CA LEU A 26 -28.97 -1.07 21.65
C LEU A 26 -29.18 0.23 20.88
N ILE A 27 -30.22 1.00 21.21
CA ILE A 27 -30.47 2.30 20.61
C ILE A 27 -29.37 3.30 20.99
N ILE A 28 -28.93 3.30 22.25
CA ILE A 28 -27.82 4.15 22.72
C ILE A 28 -26.51 3.76 22.03
N LEU A 29 -26.20 2.47 21.90
CA LEU A 29 -25.01 1.99 21.20
C LEU A 29 -25.04 2.32 19.71
N ALA A 30 -26.18 2.12 19.04
CA ALA A 30 -26.35 2.49 17.63
C ALA A 30 -26.24 4.01 17.44
N GLY A 31 -26.83 4.80 18.34
CA GLY A 31 -26.72 6.25 18.36
C GLY A 31 -25.28 6.72 18.57
N ALA A 32 -24.56 6.15 19.54
CA ALA A 32 -23.15 6.45 19.80
C ALA A 32 -22.26 6.04 18.62
N TYR A 33 -22.54 4.92 17.97
CA TYR A 33 -21.83 4.46 16.77
C TYR A 33 -22.05 5.40 15.59
N LEU A 34 -23.30 5.81 15.33
CA LEU A 34 -23.64 6.81 14.31
C LEU A 34 -22.99 8.17 14.61
N MET A 35 -23.01 8.59 15.88
CA MET A 35 -22.40 9.84 16.32
C MET A 35 -20.87 9.80 16.18
N ASN A 36 -20.24 8.64 16.39
CA ASN A 36 -18.81 8.42 16.13
C ASN A 36 -18.50 8.37 14.64
N LEU A 37 -19.38 7.86 13.78
CA LEU A 37 -19.22 7.94 12.32
C LEU A 37 -19.29 9.39 11.81
N ILE A 38 -20.16 10.21 12.41
CA ILE A 38 -20.34 11.62 12.04
C ILE A 38 -19.23 12.51 12.63
N ASN A 39 -18.81 12.22 13.87
CA ASN A 39 -17.80 13.00 14.61
C ASN A 39 -16.42 12.36 14.61
N ALA A 40 -16.18 11.31 13.81
CA ALA A 40 -14.84 10.76 13.61
C ALA A 40 -13.95 11.95 13.22
N PRO A 41 -12.81 12.18 13.92
CA PRO A 41 -11.97 13.32 13.63
C PRO A 41 -11.51 13.23 12.18
N GLN A 42 -12.16 14.02 11.32
CA GLN A 42 -11.67 14.23 9.99
C GLN A 42 -10.31 14.91 10.16
N SER A 43 -9.25 14.27 9.67
CA SER A 43 -7.98 14.95 9.50
C SER A 43 -8.27 16.24 8.76
N LYS A 44 -7.98 17.36 9.41
CA LYS A 44 -8.20 18.70 8.87
C LYS A 44 -7.64 18.71 7.45
N PRO A 45 -8.45 18.99 6.40
CA PRO A 45 -7.90 19.07 5.06
C PRO A 45 -6.79 20.11 5.08
N LEU A 46 -5.62 19.74 4.56
CA LEU A 46 -4.54 20.68 4.31
C LEU A 46 -5.14 21.83 3.49
N GLY A 47 -5.09 23.03 4.07
CA GLY A 47 -5.60 24.23 3.43
C GLY A 47 -4.89 24.45 2.10
N ASP A 48 -5.68 24.74 1.09
CA ASP A 48 -5.23 25.12 -0.24
C ASP A 48 -4.53 26.48 -0.16
N ASN A 49 -3.20 26.43 -0.04
CA ASN A 49 -2.29 27.52 -0.42
C ASN A 49 -0.84 27.04 -0.39
N GLN A 50 -0.43 26.34 -1.44
CA GLN A 50 0.92 26.33 -1.99
C GLN A 50 0.92 25.44 -3.23
N SER A 51 1.47 25.95 -4.33
CA SER A 51 1.85 25.15 -5.50
C SER A 51 2.57 23.88 -5.02
N THR A 52 1.86 22.76 -5.02
CA THR A 52 2.41 21.48 -4.58
C THR A 52 3.65 21.20 -5.43
N PRO A 53 4.82 20.96 -4.82
CA PRO A 53 6.00 20.58 -5.57
C PRO A 53 5.66 19.42 -6.50
N SER A 54 6.11 19.48 -7.75
CA SER A 54 5.92 18.36 -8.68
C SER A 54 6.67 17.11 -8.19
N TYR A 55 7.77 17.30 -7.44
CA TYR A 55 8.51 16.27 -6.73
C TYR A 55 9.35 16.90 -5.60
N TYR A 56 9.84 16.05 -4.71
CA TYR A 56 10.77 16.38 -3.63
C TYR A 56 12.14 15.77 -3.91
N THR A 57 13.21 16.43 -3.45
CA THR A 57 14.59 15.91 -3.45
C THR A 57 15.08 15.74 -2.02
N VAL A 58 15.46 14.53 -1.64
CA VAL A 58 16.04 14.22 -0.33
C VAL A 58 17.55 14.06 -0.46
N ARG A 59 18.28 14.72 0.43
CA ARG A 59 19.74 14.64 0.51
C ARG A 59 20.21 14.02 1.82
N ASP A 60 21.33 13.33 1.79
CA ASP A 60 22.03 12.91 3.01
C ASP A 60 22.81 14.09 3.64
N GLU A 61 23.47 13.83 4.76
CA GLU A 61 24.30 14.82 5.48
C GLU A 61 25.53 15.28 4.68
N ALA A 62 25.96 14.50 3.69
CA ALA A 62 27.04 14.86 2.78
C ALA A 62 26.56 15.65 1.55
N GLY A 63 25.25 15.85 1.40
CA GLY A 63 24.62 16.60 0.30
C GLY A 63 24.28 15.75 -0.93
N ASN A 64 24.53 14.44 -0.91
CA ASN A 64 24.20 13.52 -2.00
C ASN A 64 22.68 13.34 -2.08
N VAL A 65 22.14 13.29 -3.30
CA VAL A 65 20.72 12.97 -3.51
C VAL A 65 20.51 11.48 -3.26
N ILE A 66 19.62 11.13 -2.33
CA ILE A 66 19.32 9.74 -1.95
C ILE A 66 17.91 9.29 -2.35
N LEU A 67 16.99 10.24 -2.57
CA LEU A 67 15.62 9.99 -2.97
C LEU A 67 15.07 11.21 -3.71
N GLU A 68 14.33 10.96 -4.77
CA GLU A 68 13.50 11.94 -5.49
C GLU A 68 12.12 11.34 -5.69
N THR A 69 11.04 12.00 -5.27
CA THR A 69 9.69 11.41 -5.37
C THR A 69 8.60 12.47 -5.42
N GLY A 70 7.53 12.20 -6.15
CA GLY A 70 6.27 12.94 -6.11
C GLY A 70 5.48 12.73 -4.83
N VAL A 71 5.79 11.68 -4.06
CA VAL A 71 5.14 11.42 -2.78
C VAL A 71 5.51 12.53 -1.79
N PRO A 72 4.54 13.18 -1.12
CA PRO A 72 4.83 14.24 -0.15
C PRO A 72 5.72 13.77 0.99
N ILE A 73 6.77 14.55 1.29
CA ILE A 73 7.76 14.24 2.33
C ILE A 73 7.52 15.09 3.58
N GLN A 74 7.62 14.44 4.74
CA GLN A 74 7.55 15.06 6.05
C GLN A 74 8.73 14.64 6.94
N VAL A 75 8.97 15.43 7.98
CA VAL A 75 9.93 15.06 9.04
C VAL A 75 9.52 13.71 9.65
N ASP A 76 10.53 12.90 9.96
CA ASP A 76 10.45 11.51 10.44
C ASP A 76 10.03 10.47 9.42
N ASP A 77 9.80 10.83 8.16
CA ASP A 77 9.59 9.82 7.12
C ASP A 77 10.88 8.99 6.94
N ILE A 78 10.72 7.73 6.54
CA ILE A 78 11.82 6.75 6.47
C ILE A 78 12.01 6.31 5.03
N TRP A 79 13.26 6.25 4.60
CA TRP A 79 13.66 5.69 3.31
C TRP A 79 14.56 4.48 3.53
N ILE A 80 14.12 3.32 3.06
CA ILE A 80 14.94 2.11 2.97
C ILE A 80 15.44 2.04 1.53
N SER A 81 16.73 2.31 1.30
CA SER A 81 17.30 2.34 -0.06
C SER A 81 17.34 0.95 -0.70
N ASP A 82 17.69 0.91 -1.98
CA ASP A 82 17.97 -0.34 -2.70
C ASP A 82 19.10 -1.15 -2.06
N GLN A 83 20.12 -0.51 -1.49
CA GLN A 83 21.16 -1.19 -0.68
C GLN A 83 20.75 -1.47 0.78
N ASN A 84 19.47 -1.36 1.13
CA ASN A 84 18.94 -1.56 2.48
C ASN A 84 19.55 -0.59 3.53
N GLN A 85 19.99 0.59 3.10
CA GLN A 85 20.38 1.65 4.03
C GLN A 85 19.14 2.38 4.53
N HIS A 86 19.07 2.64 5.83
CA HIS A 86 17.91 3.27 6.46
C HIS A 86 18.18 4.76 6.69
N TYR A 87 17.41 5.62 6.05
CA TYR A 87 17.48 7.07 6.27
C TYR A 87 16.20 7.55 6.96
N GLN A 88 16.33 8.51 7.87
CA GLN A 88 15.18 9.19 8.46
C GLN A 88 15.27 10.67 8.13
N VAL A 89 14.20 11.23 7.55
CA VAL A 89 14.09 12.65 7.23
C VAL A 89 14.13 13.47 8.52
N THR A 90 15.07 14.40 8.60
CA THR A 90 15.30 15.27 9.76
C THR A 90 14.80 16.68 9.51
N ARG A 91 14.75 17.12 8.25
CA ARG A 91 14.35 18.48 7.87
C ARG A 91 13.67 18.46 6.50
N VAL A 92 12.64 19.30 6.33
CA VAL A 92 11.95 19.53 5.05
C VAL A 92 11.77 21.03 4.87
N GLU A 93 12.17 21.54 3.71
CA GLU A 93 12.01 22.94 3.30
C GLU A 93 11.50 22.97 1.86
N ARG A 94 10.22 23.31 1.68
CA ARG A 94 9.54 23.29 0.38
C ARG A 94 9.66 21.91 -0.29
N ASP A 95 10.34 21.84 -1.43
CA ASP A 95 10.60 20.65 -2.25
C ASP A 95 11.92 19.95 -1.91
N GLN A 96 12.67 20.45 -0.92
CA GLN A 96 13.95 19.89 -0.50
C GLN A 96 13.82 19.25 0.89
N ALA A 97 14.50 18.13 1.11
CA ALA A 97 14.55 17.46 2.40
C ALA A 97 15.96 16.94 2.69
N TRP A 98 16.25 16.74 3.97
CA TRP A 98 17.50 16.16 4.45
C TRP A 98 17.20 14.98 5.35
N ALA A 99 17.99 13.93 5.23
CA ALA A 99 17.84 12.72 6.01
C ALA A 99 19.17 12.24 6.58
N ALA A 100 19.12 11.71 7.79
CA ALA A 100 20.28 11.13 8.45
C ALA A 100 20.27 9.60 8.29
N LEU A 101 21.43 9.03 7.96
CA LEU A 101 21.62 7.58 7.94
C LEU A 101 21.45 7.02 9.36
N LYS A 102 20.72 5.91 9.46
CA LYS A 102 20.46 5.18 10.69
C LYS A 102 21.16 3.82 10.63
N THR A 103 21.80 3.49 11.73
CA THR A 103 22.32 2.16 12.03
C THR A 103 21.18 1.24 12.44
N ALA A 104 21.44 -0.07 12.47
CA ALA A 104 20.47 -1.04 12.99
C ALA A 104 20.00 -0.70 14.42
N ASP A 105 20.85 -0.11 15.26
CA ASP A 105 20.54 0.16 16.66
C ASP A 105 19.70 1.41 16.89
N ASN A 106 19.80 2.43 16.03
CA ASN A 106 19.08 3.69 16.17
C ASN A 106 18.01 3.92 15.08
N SER A 107 17.77 2.92 14.23
CA SER A 107 16.69 2.97 13.25
C SER A 107 15.33 2.87 13.94
N PRO A 108 14.37 3.78 13.65
CA PRO A 108 13.00 3.67 14.14
C PRO A 108 12.36 2.32 13.79
N LEU A 109 12.81 1.69 12.70
CA LEU A 109 12.32 0.38 12.25
C LEU A 109 12.56 -0.74 13.28
N LYS A 110 13.62 -0.65 14.11
CA LYS A 110 13.89 -1.63 15.18
C LYS A 110 12.74 -1.70 16.19
N SER A 111 12.09 -0.57 16.47
CA SER A 111 10.92 -0.52 17.36
C SER A 111 9.61 -0.89 16.66
N MET A 112 9.55 -0.69 15.34
CA MET A 112 8.38 -0.95 14.51
C MET A 112 8.28 -2.43 14.09
N LEU A 113 9.41 -3.12 14.01
CA LEU A 113 9.54 -4.54 13.70
C LEU A 113 9.80 -5.31 15.00
N LYS A 114 8.94 -6.27 15.37
CA LYS A 114 9.25 -7.19 16.48
C LYS A 114 10.52 -8.00 16.14
N PRO A 115 11.31 -8.42 17.15
CA PRO A 115 12.60 -9.12 16.95
C PRO A 115 12.55 -10.31 15.98
N ASP A 116 11.43 -11.04 15.96
CA ASP A 116 11.25 -12.23 15.12
C ASP A 116 11.08 -11.90 13.62
N SER A 117 10.89 -10.63 13.25
CA SER A 117 10.68 -10.19 11.86
C SER A 117 11.97 -9.90 11.10
N LEU A 118 13.11 -9.79 11.80
CA LEU A 118 14.44 -9.53 11.20
C LEU A 118 15.18 -10.81 10.81
N ALA A 119 14.64 -11.98 11.14
CA ALA A 119 15.07 -13.24 10.53
C ALA A 119 14.55 -13.27 9.08
N ALA A 120 15.14 -12.43 8.23
CA ALA A 120 15.22 -12.72 6.81
C ALA A 120 15.88 -14.09 6.71
N GLN A 121 15.06 -15.14 6.62
CA GLN A 121 15.53 -16.43 6.17
C GLN A 121 16.27 -16.17 4.87
N PRO A 122 17.50 -16.65 4.69
CA PRO A 122 18.14 -16.60 3.40
C PRO A 122 17.16 -17.24 2.43
N VAL A 123 16.69 -16.47 1.44
CA VAL A 123 16.09 -17.09 0.26
C VAL A 123 17.26 -17.86 -0.35
N LEU A 124 17.38 -19.13 0.02
CA LEU A 124 18.39 -20.02 -0.52
C LEU A 124 18.23 -19.96 -2.04
N GLY A 125 19.36 -19.89 -2.74
CA GLY A 125 19.44 -19.74 -4.19
C GLY A 125 18.66 -20.80 -4.98
N PRO A 126 18.71 -20.77 -6.32
CA PRO A 126 17.69 -21.35 -7.18
C PRO A 126 17.50 -22.85 -6.92
N SER A 127 16.51 -23.21 -6.11
CA SER A 127 16.01 -24.57 -6.01
C SER A 127 14.94 -24.75 -7.07
N ILE A 128 15.25 -25.63 -8.02
CA ILE A 128 14.37 -26.29 -8.99
C ILE A 128 13.02 -26.65 -8.32
N PRO A 129 11.88 -26.49 -9.01
CA PRO A 129 10.58 -26.43 -8.35
C PRO A 129 10.23 -27.75 -7.67
N VAL A 130 10.11 -27.72 -6.35
CA VAL A 130 9.26 -28.66 -5.64
C VAL A 130 7.84 -28.32 -6.08
N GLN A 131 7.17 -29.27 -6.73
CA GLN A 131 5.72 -29.19 -6.96
C GLN A 131 5.03 -29.19 -5.60
N THR A 132 4.96 -28.03 -4.97
CA THR A 132 3.92 -27.73 -4.00
C THR A 132 2.58 -27.94 -4.73
N PRO A 133 1.58 -28.60 -4.13
CA PRO A 133 0.25 -28.69 -4.71
C PRO A 133 -0.20 -27.30 -5.19
N PRO A 134 -0.98 -27.19 -6.28
CA PRO A 134 -1.51 -25.90 -6.70
C PRO A 134 -2.23 -25.26 -5.50
N GLN A 135 -1.64 -24.20 -4.96
CA GLN A 135 -2.30 -23.37 -3.97
C GLN A 135 -3.22 -22.46 -4.77
N ASP A 136 -4.51 -22.45 -4.42
CA ASP A 136 -5.50 -21.57 -5.04
C ASP A 136 -5.26 -20.13 -4.57
N ILE A 137 -4.21 -19.51 -5.11
CA ILE A 137 -3.82 -18.14 -4.80
C ILE A 137 -4.69 -17.19 -5.64
N HIS A 138 -5.26 -16.19 -4.98
CA HIS A 138 -6.03 -15.13 -5.61
C HIS A 138 -5.48 -13.75 -5.22
N VAL A 139 -5.36 -12.84 -6.17
CA VAL A 139 -4.91 -11.46 -5.93
C VAL A 139 -5.82 -10.45 -6.59
N VAL A 140 -5.87 -9.25 -6.01
CA VAL A 140 -6.64 -8.12 -6.55
C VAL A 140 -5.75 -6.95 -6.90
N ILE A 141 -6.05 -6.29 -8.02
CA ILE A 141 -5.30 -5.13 -8.54
C ILE A 141 -6.27 -3.98 -8.76
N TYR A 142 -5.92 -2.79 -8.30
CA TYR A 142 -6.68 -1.56 -8.53
C TYR A 142 -5.75 -0.34 -8.65
N HIS A 143 -6.34 0.83 -8.91
CA HIS A 143 -5.60 2.05 -9.20
C HIS A 143 -6.27 3.25 -8.55
N THR A 144 -5.69 3.81 -7.48
CA THR A 144 -6.24 5.01 -6.85
C THR A 144 -6.17 6.23 -7.79
N HIS A 145 -5.10 6.37 -8.57
CA HIS A 145 -4.95 7.44 -9.54
C HIS A 145 -5.16 6.91 -10.98
N SER A 146 -6.43 6.75 -11.35
CA SER A 146 -6.88 6.15 -12.62
C SER A 146 -6.47 6.90 -13.90
N ASP A 147 -5.93 8.11 -13.78
CA ASP A 147 -5.52 8.95 -14.90
C ASP A 147 -4.03 8.86 -15.23
N GLU A 148 -3.22 8.23 -14.40
CA GLU A 148 -1.77 8.30 -14.52
C GLU A 148 -1.23 7.68 -15.81
N SER A 149 -0.36 8.45 -16.48
CA SER A 149 0.16 8.12 -17.80
C SER A 149 1.64 8.47 -17.99
N TYR A 150 2.23 7.90 -19.05
CA TYR A 150 3.65 8.02 -19.39
C TYR A 150 3.83 8.92 -20.62
N VAL A 151 4.44 10.10 -20.41
CA VAL A 151 4.58 11.15 -21.43
C VAL A 151 5.30 10.68 -22.70
N PRO A 152 6.43 9.95 -22.64
CA PRO A 152 7.14 9.53 -23.86
C PRO A 152 6.36 8.59 -24.77
N THR A 153 5.34 7.90 -24.25
CA THR A 153 4.52 6.95 -25.02
C THR A 153 3.15 7.53 -25.37
N SER A 154 2.48 8.17 -24.41
CA SER A 154 1.11 8.67 -24.56
C SER A 154 1.00 10.15 -24.89
N GLY A 155 2.11 10.89 -24.86
CA GLY A 155 2.15 12.35 -25.10
C GLY A 155 1.63 13.20 -23.93
N THR A 156 1.16 12.58 -22.83
CA THR A 156 0.63 13.26 -21.64
C THR A 156 0.93 12.46 -20.38
N ALA A 157 1.04 13.14 -19.23
CA ALA A 157 1.22 12.53 -17.91
C ALA A 157 -0.11 12.09 -17.26
N SER A 158 -1.24 12.55 -17.81
CA SER A 158 -2.59 12.29 -17.29
C SER A 158 -3.61 12.13 -18.43
N LYS A 159 -4.40 11.05 -18.37
CA LYS A 159 -5.57 10.75 -19.22
C LYS A 159 -6.75 10.42 -18.31
N PRO A 160 -7.59 11.40 -17.92
CA PRO A 160 -8.69 11.19 -16.98
C PRO A 160 -9.58 9.99 -17.34
N GLY A 161 -9.68 9.02 -16.43
CA GLY A 161 -10.44 7.79 -16.58
C GLY A 161 -9.84 6.73 -17.50
N ASN A 162 -8.69 6.99 -18.13
CA ASN A 162 -8.07 6.12 -19.12
C ASN A 162 -6.53 6.22 -19.10
N GLY A 163 -5.95 6.28 -17.90
CA GLY A 163 -4.50 6.32 -17.68
C GLY A 163 -3.80 5.05 -18.18
N ASP A 164 -2.51 5.17 -18.50
CA ASP A 164 -1.67 4.02 -18.85
C ASP A 164 -1.41 3.10 -17.66
N VAL A 165 -1.64 3.56 -16.44
CA VAL A 165 -1.52 2.75 -15.24
C VAL A 165 -2.39 1.48 -15.30
N TYR A 166 -3.52 1.52 -16.01
CA TYR A 166 -4.32 0.31 -16.27
C TYR A 166 -3.58 -0.73 -17.11
N GLN A 167 -2.73 -0.31 -18.06
CA GLN A 167 -1.91 -1.24 -18.85
C GLN A 167 -0.80 -1.87 -17.98
N ILE A 168 -0.24 -1.10 -17.03
CA ILE A 168 0.68 -1.64 -16.03
C ILE A 168 -0.01 -2.69 -15.14
N GLY A 169 -1.21 -2.38 -14.64
CA GLY A 169 -2.03 -3.33 -13.87
C GLY A 169 -2.38 -4.59 -14.67
N ALA A 170 -2.74 -4.44 -15.94
CA ALA A 170 -3.02 -5.56 -16.84
C ALA A 170 -1.78 -6.43 -17.06
N LYS A 171 -0.59 -5.83 -17.25
CA LYS A 171 0.67 -6.57 -17.41
C LYS A 171 1.01 -7.40 -16.16
N LEU A 172 0.78 -6.83 -14.97
CA LEU A 172 0.94 -7.55 -13.72
C LEU A 172 -0.08 -8.69 -13.60
N ALA A 173 -1.35 -8.43 -13.95
CA ALA A 173 -2.40 -9.45 -13.96
C ALA A 173 -2.06 -10.61 -14.90
N ASP A 174 -1.56 -10.33 -16.10
CA ASP A 174 -1.13 -11.35 -17.05
C ASP A 174 0.03 -12.18 -16.49
N THR A 175 0.99 -11.53 -15.82
CA THR A 175 2.12 -12.23 -15.19
C THR A 175 1.64 -13.23 -14.13
N PHE A 176 0.69 -12.84 -13.29
CA PHE A 176 0.06 -13.74 -12.31
C PHE A 176 -0.72 -14.88 -12.99
N LYS A 177 -1.57 -14.57 -13.98
CA LYS A 177 -2.39 -15.57 -14.70
C LYS A 177 -1.53 -16.60 -15.43
N LEU A 178 -0.45 -16.18 -16.09
CA LEU A 178 0.51 -17.07 -16.73
C LEU A 178 1.19 -18.02 -15.73
N ASN A 179 1.22 -17.64 -14.46
CA ASN A 179 1.75 -18.44 -13.35
C ASN A 179 0.66 -19.16 -12.55
N GLY A 180 -0.56 -19.29 -13.10
CA GLY A 180 -1.66 -20.04 -12.47
C GLY A 180 -2.28 -19.37 -11.25
N ILE A 181 -2.06 -18.06 -11.06
CA ILE A 181 -2.66 -17.28 -9.96
C ILE A 181 -3.93 -16.60 -10.48
N SER A 182 -5.03 -16.72 -9.73
CA SER A 182 -6.29 -16.04 -10.03
C SER A 182 -6.15 -14.53 -9.78
N VAL A 183 -6.71 -13.70 -10.65
CA VAL A 183 -6.60 -12.24 -10.54
C VAL A 183 -7.92 -11.56 -10.85
N THR A 184 -8.34 -10.65 -9.95
CA THR A 184 -9.34 -9.62 -10.27
C THR A 184 -8.63 -8.27 -10.45
N HIS A 185 -8.69 -7.75 -11.68
CA HIS A 185 -8.13 -6.43 -12.01
C HIS A 185 -9.28 -5.42 -12.19
N SER A 186 -9.40 -4.49 -11.25
CA SER A 186 -10.44 -3.46 -11.29
C SER A 186 -10.03 -2.28 -12.16
N LEU A 187 -10.89 -1.94 -13.12
CA LEU A 187 -10.80 -0.75 -13.96
C LEU A 187 -11.72 0.38 -13.48
N ASN A 188 -12.18 0.31 -12.22
CA ASN A 188 -13.03 1.35 -11.65
C ASN A 188 -12.30 2.71 -11.69
N ASN A 189 -13.02 3.73 -12.16
CA ASN A 189 -12.48 5.06 -12.27
C ASN A 189 -12.55 5.81 -10.92
N HIS A 190 -11.42 6.28 -10.44
CA HIS A 190 -11.30 7.06 -9.21
C HIS A 190 -10.92 8.54 -9.44
N ASN A 191 -11.09 9.04 -10.67
CA ASN A 191 -10.95 10.46 -10.97
C ASN A 191 -11.97 11.34 -10.23
N PRO A 192 -11.67 12.65 -10.04
CA PRO A 192 -10.45 13.37 -10.45
C PRO A 192 -9.19 12.96 -9.65
N HIS A 193 -8.00 13.31 -10.12
CA HIS A 193 -6.77 13.13 -9.36
C HIS A 193 -6.68 14.18 -8.24
N ASP A 194 -7.46 13.99 -7.18
CA ASP A 194 -7.59 14.92 -6.05
C ASP A 194 -7.44 14.20 -4.70
N ILE A 195 -7.56 14.96 -3.60
CA ILE A 195 -7.49 14.43 -2.24
C ILE A 195 -8.55 13.33 -1.96
N ASN A 196 -9.63 13.30 -2.74
CA ASN A 196 -10.73 12.35 -2.59
C ASN A 196 -10.54 11.07 -3.42
N ALA A 197 -9.47 10.95 -4.21
CA ALA A 197 -9.16 9.75 -4.98
C ALA A 197 -9.06 8.52 -4.07
N TYR A 198 -8.37 8.64 -2.94
CA TYR A 198 -8.28 7.58 -1.93
C TYR A 198 -9.64 7.22 -1.32
N HIS A 199 -10.53 8.20 -1.09
CA HIS A 199 -11.89 7.91 -0.62
C HIS A 199 -12.71 7.10 -1.64
N ARG A 200 -12.50 7.33 -2.94
CA ARG A 200 -13.17 6.56 -4.01
C ARG A 200 -12.55 5.17 -4.15
N SER A 201 -11.22 5.08 -4.21
CA SER A 201 -10.52 3.81 -4.36
C SER A 201 -10.70 2.90 -3.15
N ARG A 202 -10.85 3.46 -1.94
CA ARG A 202 -11.16 2.68 -0.74
C ARG A 202 -12.44 1.85 -0.89
N ARG A 203 -13.46 2.36 -1.57
CA ARG A 203 -14.71 1.61 -1.80
C ARG A 203 -14.46 0.42 -2.72
N THR A 204 -13.72 0.63 -3.80
CA THR A 204 -13.29 -0.42 -4.73
C THR A 204 -12.42 -1.46 -4.01
N ALA A 205 -11.41 -1.04 -3.26
CA ALA A 205 -10.57 -1.94 -2.46
C ALA A 205 -11.40 -2.77 -1.47
N THR A 206 -12.35 -2.15 -0.76
CA THR A 206 -13.24 -2.86 0.17
C THR A 206 -14.10 -3.92 -0.54
N GLN A 207 -14.59 -3.62 -1.75
CA GLN A 207 -15.35 -4.58 -2.56
C GLN A 207 -14.48 -5.76 -3.02
N LEU A 208 -13.28 -5.46 -3.55
CA LEU A 208 -12.33 -6.48 -3.99
C LEU A 208 -11.90 -7.41 -2.86
N LEU A 209 -11.68 -6.86 -1.66
CA LEU A 209 -11.29 -7.65 -0.49
C LEU A 209 -12.38 -8.63 -0.02
N ALA A 210 -13.65 -8.43 -0.40
CA ALA A 210 -14.71 -9.39 -0.14
C ALA A 210 -14.57 -10.70 -0.94
N GLU A 211 -13.71 -10.72 -1.96
CA GLU A 211 -13.35 -11.92 -2.73
C GLU A 211 -12.40 -12.85 -1.95
N GLY A 212 -11.85 -12.40 -0.82
CA GLY A 212 -10.90 -13.16 -0.01
C GLY A 212 -9.52 -13.36 -0.67
N PRO A 213 -8.88 -12.32 -1.25
CA PRO A 213 -7.59 -12.48 -1.91
C PRO A 213 -6.43 -12.65 -0.93
N ASP A 214 -5.35 -13.30 -1.34
CA ASP A 214 -4.08 -13.42 -0.60
C ASP A 214 -3.29 -12.10 -0.58
N ALA A 215 -3.47 -11.23 -1.57
CA ALA A 215 -2.86 -9.91 -1.64
C ALA A 215 -3.64 -8.90 -2.48
N ALA A 216 -3.43 -7.62 -2.17
CA ALA A 216 -4.04 -6.49 -2.89
C ALA A 216 -2.97 -5.49 -3.33
N PHE A 217 -3.05 -5.02 -4.57
CA PHE A 217 -2.05 -4.12 -5.14
C PHE A 217 -2.71 -2.84 -5.68
N ASP A 218 -2.28 -1.69 -5.14
CA ASP A 218 -2.59 -0.38 -5.70
C ASP A 218 -1.42 0.05 -6.60
N ILE A 219 -1.65 0.14 -7.90
CA ILE A 219 -0.59 0.40 -8.89
C ILE A 219 -0.65 1.86 -9.32
N HIS A 220 0.49 2.52 -9.21
CA HIS A 220 0.72 3.94 -9.52
C HIS A 220 1.99 4.12 -10.37
N ARG A 221 2.26 5.37 -10.73
CA ARG A 221 3.57 5.83 -11.23
C ARG A 221 3.97 7.14 -10.54
N ASP A 222 5.26 7.28 -10.24
CA ASP A 222 5.76 8.44 -9.49
C ASP A 222 5.81 9.72 -10.38
N ALA A 223 6.02 10.88 -9.76
CA ALA A 223 6.26 12.16 -10.42
C ALA A 223 7.72 12.64 -10.36
N ALA A 224 8.64 11.80 -9.86
CA ALA A 224 10.07 12.08 -9.87
C ALA A 224 10.62 12.25 -11.31
N PRO A 225 11.81 12.89 -11.46
CA PRO A 225 12.55 12.87 -12.71
C PRO A 225 12.78 11.44 -13.22
N ALA A 226 12.70 11.23 -14.53
CA ALA A 226 12.85 9.90 -15.14
C ALA A 226 14.18 9.21 -14.75
N SER A 227 15.25 9.99 -14.58
CA SER A 227 16.59 9.53 -14.16
C SER A 227 16.59 8.80 -12.82
N ALA A 228 15.67 9.16 -11.90
CA ALA A 228 15.56 8.54 -10.58
C ALA A 228 15.04 7.08 -10.64
N TYR A 229 14.40 6.71 -11.76
CA TYR A 229 13.75 5.42 -11.97
C TYR A 229 14.29 4.64 -13.18
N GLN A 230 15.24 5.19 -13.94
CA GLN A 230 15.86 4.46 -15.06
C GLN A 230 16.84 3.41 -14.52
N THR A 231 16.73 2.18 -15.03
CA THR A 231 17.66 1.09 -14.71
C THR A 231 17.81 0.16 -15.92
N THR A 232 18.65 -0.85 -15.77
CA THR A 232 18.79 -1.94 -16.73
C THR A 232 18.75 -3.26 -15.97
N ILE A 233 17.84 -4.15 -16.35
CA ILE A 233 17.72 -5.49 -15.77
C ILE A 233 18.16 -6.49 -16.85
N ASN A 234 19.17 -7.29 -16.57
CA ASN A 234 19.75 -8.26 -17.51
C ASN A 234 20.11 -7.64 -18.88
N GLY A 235 20.67 -6.43 -18.89
CA GLY A 235 21.03 -5.71 -20.12
C GLY A 235 19.87 -5.03 -20.86
N ILE A 236 18.63 -5.14 -20.37
CA ILE A 236 17.44 -4.56 -20.99
C ILE A 236 17.01 -3.28 -20.25
N PRO A 237 16.82 -2.14 -20.96
CA PRO A 237 16.29 -0.93 -20.35
C PRO A 237 14.95 -1.16 -19.67
N CYS A 238 14.86 -0.72 -18.43
CA CYS A 238 13.74 -0.97 -17.53
C CYS A 238 13.51 0.25 -16.62
N ALA A 239 12.32 0.34 -16.03
CA ALA A 239 12.06 1.26 -14.92
C ALA A 239 12.34 0.56 -13.58
N ARG A 240 12.46 1.34 -12.51
CA ARG A 240 12.51 0.83 -11.14
C ARG A 240 11.11 0.83 -10.52
N VAL A 241 10.96 0.11 -9.41
CA VAL A 241 9.73 0.09 -8.61
C VAL A 241 10.03 0.60 -7.21
N MET A 242 9.18 1.45 -6.66
CA MET A 242 9.22 1.87 -5.25
C MET A 242 7.98 1.38 -4.52
N ILE A 243 8.15 0.83 -3.33
CA ILE A 243 7.03 0.48 -2.45
C ILE A 243 6.76 1.69 -1.55
N VAL A 244 5.52 2.16 -1.51
CA VAL A 244 5.10 3.25 -0.61
C VAL A 244 4.30 2.67 0.55
N MET A 245 4.63 3.07 1.77
CA MET A 245 4.05 2.57 3.00
C MET A 245 3.52 3.73 3.84
N GLY A 246 2.30 3.61 4.33
CA GLY A 246 1.70 4.55 5.27
C GLY A 246 1.91 4.11 6.71
N ARG A 247 2.67 4.85 7.52
CA ARG A 247 2.90 4.50 8.94
C ARG A 247 1.70 4.77 9.85
N SER A 248 0.67 5.45 9.35
CA SER A 248 -0.60 5.65 10.06
C SER A 248 -1.54 4.44 9.97
N ASN A 249 -1.07 3.34 9.37
CA ASN A 249 -1.80 2.09 9.21
C ASN A 249 -1.76 1.23 10.51
N PRO A 250 -2.88 0.80 11.10
CA PRO A 250 -2.89 -0.11 12.25
C PRO A 250 -2.24 -1.49 11.96
N ASN A 251 -2.26 -1.93 10.70
CA ASN A 251 -1.59 -3.14 10.21
C ASN A 251 -0.15 -2.89 9.75
N PHE A 252 0.42 -1.70 10.01
CA PHE A 252 1.71 -1.27 9.46
C PHE A 252 2.82 -2.31 9.61
N GLN A 253 2.95 -2.93 10.78
CA GLN A 253 3.98 -3.95 11.01
C GLN A 253 3.82 -5.15 10.05
N THR A 254 2.60 -5.63 9.85
CA THR A 254 2.32 -6.77 8.96
C THR A 254 2.55 -6.40 7.50
N ASN A 255 2.08 -5.21 7.07
CA ASN A 255 2.32 -4.73 5.72
C ASN A 255 3.83 -4.50 5.48
N LEU A 256 4.56 -3.97 6.46
CA LEU A 256 6.00 -3.74 6.35
C LEU A 256 6.77 -5.06 6.25
N ASN A 257 6.41 -6.07 7.05
CA ASN A 257 6.99 -7.41 6.95
C ASN A 257 6.77 -8.00 5.56
N TYR A 258 5.57 -7.84 4.99
CA TYR A 258 5.30 -8.28 3.63
C TYR A 258 6.13 -7.50 2.59
N ALA A 259 6.21 -6.17 2.70
CA ALA A 259 7.01 -5.34 1.82
C ALA A 259 8.50 -5.71 1.86
N LEU A 260 9.04 -6.02 3.04
CA LEU A 260 10.43 -6.45 3.20
C LEU A 260 10.70 -7.82 2.57
N GLN A 261 9.77 -8.78 2.69
CA GLN A 261 9.88 -10.08 2.01
C GLN A 261 9.87 -9.90 0.48
N VAL A 262 8.98 -9.05 -0.03
CA VAL A 262 8.88 -8.73 -1.45
C VAL A 262 10.14 -8.04 -1.95
N LYS A 263 10.68 -7.07 -1.19
CA LYS A 263 11.94 -6.42 -1.53
C LYS A 263 13.09 -7.44 -1.57
N ALA A 264 13.21 -8.31 -0.58
CA ALA A 264 14.25 -9.33 -0.54
C ALA A 264 14.17 -10.30 -1.73
N ALA A 265 12.96 -10.74 -2.09
CA ALA A 265 12.74 -11.56 -3.28
C ALA A 265 13.15 -10.83 -4.57
N ALA A 266 12.77 -9.56 -4.70
CA ALA A 266 13.09 -8.77 -5.88
C ALA A 266 14.58 -8.43 -5.99
N ASP A 267 15.26 -8.10 -4.89
CA ASP A 267 16.70 -7.88 -4.86
C ASP A 267 17.47 -9.15 -5.26
N SER A 268 16.96 -10.32 -4.89
CA SER A 268 17.55 -11.62 -5.26
C SER A 268 17.32 -11.99 -6.73
N LEU A 269 16.10 -11.77 -7.25
CA LEU A 269 15.73 -12.16 -8.61
C LEU A 269 16.21 -11.14 -9.65
N TYR A 270 16.10 -9.86 -9.33
CA TYR A 270 16.34 -8.73 -10.23
C TYR A 270 17.08 -7.59 -9.52
N PRO A 271 18.40 -7.74 -9.24
CA PRO A 271 19.20 -6.68 -8.65
C PRO A 271 19.06 -5.35 -9.39
N GLY A 272 18.70 -4.28 -8.67
CA GLY A 272 18.48 -2.96 -9.23
C GLY A 272 17.05 -2.66 -9.72
N LEU A 273 16.11 -3.62 -9.61
CA LEU A 273 14.69 -3.39 -9.90
C LEU A 273 14.03 -2.52 -8.83
N LEU A 274 14.13 -2.91 -7.57
CA LEU A 274 13.56 -2.16 -6.46
C LEU A 274 14.42 -0.94 -6.21
N ARG A 275 13.79 0.23 -6.18
CA ARG A 275 14.39 1.47 -5.77
C ARG A 275 14.54 1.55 -4.26
N GLY A 276 13.58 0.95 -3.54
CA GLY A 276 13.52 0.98 -2.09
C GLY A 276 12.08 1.00 -1.56
N ILE A 277 11.96 1.23 -0.26
CA ILE A 277 10.67 1.36 0.45
C ILE A 277 10.63 2.75 1.07
N PHE A 278 9.65 3.56 0.68
CA PHE A 278 9.36 4.84 1.31
C PHE A 278 8.24 4.66 2.35
N ILE A 279 8.46 5.16 3.57
CA ILE A 279 7.51 5.07 4.67
C ILE A 279 7.15 6.50 5.10
N GLY A 280 5.96 6.94 4.70
CA GLY A 280 5.43 8.28 4.96
C GLY A 280 4.29 8.31 5.98
N ARG A 281 3.84 9.50 6.39
CA ARG A 281 2.69 9.69 7.31
C ARG A 281 1.31 9.34 6.74
N GLY A 282 1.20 9.04 5.44
CA GLY A 282 -0.07 8.75 4.79
C GLY A 282 -0.73 7.45 5.26
N ASN A 283 -1.94 7.22 4.76
CA ASN A 283 -2.58 5.90 4.74
C ASN A 283 -3.12 5.65 3.33
N TYR A 284 -2.61 4.61 2.68
CA TYR A 284 -2.82 4.35 1.26
C TYR A 284 -3.70 3.10 1.05
N ASN A 285 -4.82 3.02 1.79
CA ASN A 285 -5.70 1.84 1.92
C ASN A 285 -5.04 0.57 2.44
N GLN A 286 -3.78 0.65 2.89
CA GLN A 286 -3.03 -0.50 3.43
C GLN A 286 -3.58 -0.97 4.77
N ASP A 287 -4.34 -0.12 5.46
CA ASP A 287 -5.09 -0.49 6.66
C ASP A 287 -6.20 -1.50 6.41
N LEU A 288 -6.68 -1.63 5.17
CA LEU A 288 -7.74 -2.56 4.84
C LEU A 288 -7.29 -4.02 4.82
N TYR A 289 -6.00 -4.28 4.58
CA TYR A 289 -5.54 -5.66 4.37
C TYR A 289 -4.05 -5.84 4.73
N PRO A 290 -3.66 -6.92 5.44
CA PRO A 290 -2.29 -7.13 5.91
C PRO A 290 -1.24 -7.28 4.81
N THR A 291 -1.68 -7.64 3.60
CA THR A 291 -0.84 -7.87 2.42
C THR A 291 -1.19 -6.92 1.28
N ALA A 292 -1.76 -5.76 1.61
CA ALA A 292 -1.92 -4.66 0.68
C ALA A 292 -0.60 -3.90 0.49
N LEU A 293 -0.20 -3.67 -0.76
CA LEU A 293 0.95 -2.84 -1.14
C LEU A 293 0.57 -1.79 -2.17
N LEU A 294 1.23 -0.62 -2.08
CA LEU A 294 1.21 0.40 -3.12
C LEU A 294 2.54 0.34 -3.86
N LEU A 295 2.49 0.22 -5.18
CA LEU A 295 3.66 0.14 -6.05
C LEU A 295 3.71 1.34 -6.99
N GLU A 296 4.76 2.14 -6.88
CA GLU A 296 5.11 3.19 -7.82
C GLU A 296 6.01 2.60 -8.90
N VAL A 297 5.47 2.42 -10.11
CA VAL A 297 6.17 1.76 -11.22
C VAL A 297 6.70 2.82 -12.18
N GLY A 298 7.99 3.16 -12.08
CA GLY A 298 8.55 4.24 -12.87
C GLY A 298 7.97 5.63 -12.51
N THR A 299 8.11 6.56 -13.45
CA THR A 299 7.56 7.92 -13.38
C THR A 299 6.87 8.30 -14.69
N HIS A 300 6.10 9.38 -14.69
CA HIS A 300 5.50 9.90 -15.93
C HIS A 300 6.52 10.20 -17.03
N GLY A 301 7.80 10.38 -16.70
CA GLY A 301 8.89 10.63 -17.65
C GLY A 301 9.55 9.36 -18.22
N ASN A 302 9.18 8.16 -17.75
CA ASN A 302 9.65 6.90 -18.34
C ASN A 302 8.79 6.49 -19.54
N TYR A 303 9.33 5.65 -20.43
CA TYR A 303 8.52 4.97 -21.45
C TYR A 303 7.62 3.93 -20.79
N LEU A 304 6.37 3.79 -21.26
CA LEU A 304 5.43 2.79 -20.78
C LEU A 304 6.03 1.38 -20.84
N LEU A 305 6.71 1.03 -21.94
CA LEU A 305 7.38 -0.26 -22.10
C LEU A 305 8.43 -0.56 -21.01
N SER A 306 9.14 0.47 -20.52
CA SER A 306 10.10 0.29 -19.43
C SER A 306 9.40 -0.03 -18.11
N ALA A 307 8.25 0.59 -17.86
CA ALA A 307 7.41 0.31 -16.70
C ALA A 307 6.71 -1.06 -16.79
N GLU A 308 6.25 -1.47 -17.99
CA GLU A 308 5.71 -2.82 -18.22
C GLU A 308 6.75 -3.92 -17.94
N ARG A 309 8.00 -3.71 -18.37
CA ARG A 309 9.11 -4.63 -18.05
C ARG A 309 9.36 -4.69 -16.54
N ALA A 310 9.34 -3.53 -15.88
CA ALA A 310 9.56 -3.44 -14.44
C ALA A 310 8.46 -4.17 -13.66
N VAL A 311 7.19 -3.97 -14.02
CA VAL A 311 6.06 -4.61 -13.33
C VAL A 311 6.01 -6.12 -13.61
N THR A 312 6.47 -6.57 -14.78
CA THR A 312 6.60 -8.01 -15.08
C THR A 312 7.63 -8.65 -14.14
N ALA A 313 8.84 -8.06 -14.04
CA ALA A 313 9.88 -8.53 -13.12
C ALA A 313 9.45 -8.44 -11.64
N MET A 314 8.69 -7.40 -11.29
CA MET A 314 8.08 -7.26 -9.97
C MET A 314 7.05 -8.36 -9.69
N GLY A 315 6.29 -8.76 -10.71
CA GLY A 315 5.34 -9.87 -10.64
C GLY A 315 5.99 -11.17 -10.19
N ASP A 316 7.14 -11.53 -10.73
CA ASP A 316 7.88 -12.73 -10.30
C ASP A 316 8.29 -12.68 -8.83
N ALA A 317 8.72 -11.51 -8.33
CA ALA A 317 9.06 -11.33 -6.91
C ALA A 317 7.83 -11.46 -6.00
N LEU A 318 6.69 -10.90 -6.42
CA LEU A 318 5.41 -11.06 -5.71
C LEU A 318 4.97 -12.53 -5.69
N ILE A 319 5.07 -13.24 -6.82
CA ILE A 319 4.75 -14.67 -6.94
C ILE A 319 5.63 -15.51 -6.01
N ALA A 320 6.93 -15.23 -5.97
CA ALA A 320 7.87 -15.93 -5.10
C ALA A 320 7.47 -15.81 -3.62
N VAL A 321 7.02 -14.64 -3.17
CA VAL A 321 6.55 -14.46 -1.79
C VAL A 321 5.18 -15.11 -1.57
N LEU A 322 4.24 -14.98 -2.51
CA LEU A 322 2.89 -15.55 -2.39
C LEU A 322 2.90 -17.08 -2.26
N ARG A 323 3.80 -17.77 -2.98
CA ARG A 323 3.90 -19.24 -2.95
C ARG A 323 4.66 -19.80 -1.76
N ASN A 324 5.40 -18.96 -1.03
CA ASN A 324 6.20 -19.36 0.14
C ASN A 324 5.44 -19.13 1.46
N ARG A 325 4.10 -19.06 1.41
CA ARG A 325 3.22 -18.72 2.54
C ARG A 325 2.30 -19.86 2.92
#